data_AF-A0A1F5BZ62-F1
#
_entry.id   AF-A0A1F5BZ62-F1
#
_cell.length_a   1.000
_cell.length_b   1.000
_cell.length_c   1.000
_cell.angle_alpha   90.00
_cell.angle_beta   90.00
_cell.angle_gamma   90.00
#
_symmetry.space_group_name_H-M   'P 1'
#
loop_
_entity.id
_entity.type
_entity.pdbx_description
1 polymer ?
#
loop_
_entity_poly.entity_id
_entity_poly.type
_entity_poly.pdbx_seq_one_letter_code
_entity_poly.pdbx_strand_id
1 'polypeptide(L)'
;MLAFVLLVGLLARYFVRFDGWLIYRKEIGIVAFVFALAHGVVSFLIPQFNLFSWAALANVNLWLGGLALLILLFLTVISGNWAIQKFGGQKWWFFQQWGARLALILVLYHVFLMKYGGWADWFIHGGSKTLARPYLPPLSLFSFLPAIFVVVVRLGEFFGPKIGKVIFFASLSLLAAAYLISFLWWLV
;
A
#
# COMPACT_ATOMS: atom_id res chain seq x y z
N MET A 1 -4.57 2.81 -3.07
CA MET A 1 -5.53 1.89 -3.75
C MET A 1 -5.23 0.42 -3.48
N LEU A 2 -4.00 -0.08 -3.69
CA LEU A 2 -3.67 -1.49 -3.42
C LEU A 2 -4.02 -1.96 -1.99
N ALA A 3 -3.66 -1.18 -0.97
CA ALA A 3 -4.03 -1.50 0.41
C ALA A 3 -5.55 -1.61 0.60
N PHE A 4 -6.35 -0.80 -0.10
CA PHE A 4 -7.81 -0.84 -0.03
C PHE A 4 -8.37 -2.14 -0.64
N VAL A 5 -7.79 -2.66 -1.73
CA VAL A 5 -8.14 -3.98 -2.31
C VAL A 5 -7.99 -5.10 -1.27
N LEU A 6 -6.95 -5.00 -0.44
CA LEU A 6 -6.70 -5.93 0.66
C LEU A 6 -7.54 -5.57 1.91
N LEU A 7 -8.01 -4.35 2.07
CA LEU A 7 -8.96 -4.04 3.14
C LEU A 7 -10.35 -4.63 2.85
N VAL A 8 -10.84 -4.51 1.62
CA VAL A 8 -12.17 -5.01 1.20
C VAL A 8 -12.35 -6.49 1.52
N GLY A 9 -11.35 -7.33 1.21
CA GLY A 9 -11.42 -8.76 1.51
C GLY A 9 -11.46 -9.09 3.02
N LEU A 10 -10.89 -8.23 3.88
CA LEU A 10 -10.98 -8.38 5.33
C LEU A 10 -12.33 -7.92 5.86
N LEU A 11 -12.82 -6.79 5.34
CA LEU A 11 -14.10 -6.22 5.73
C LEU A 11 -15.24 -7.20 5.50
N ALA A 12 -15.30 -7.84 4.32
CA ALA A 12 -16.29 -8.88 4.03
C ALA A 12 -16.16 -10.10 4.97
N ARG A 13 -14.93 -10.51 5.30
CA ARG A 13 -14.71 -11.65 6.21
C ARG A 13 -15.19 -11.37 7.64
N TYR A 14 -15.07 -10.13 8.11
CA TYR A 14 -15.40 -9.77 9.48
C TYR A 14 -16.84 -9.24 9.61
N PHE A 15 -17.35 -8.53 8.61
CA PHE A 15 -18.65 -7.86 8.69
C PHE A 15 -19.47 -8.13 7.42
N VAL A 16 -20.61 -8.79 7.62
CA VAL A 16 -21.58 -9.15 6.57
C VAL A 16 -22.01 -7.95 5.72
N ARG A 17 -22.05 -6.75 6.30
CA ARG A 17 -22.40 -5.50 5.60
C ARG A 17 -21.52 -5.22 4.39
N PHE A 18 -20.28 -5.73 4.36
CA PHE A 18 -19.32 -5.46 3.28
C PHE A 18 -19.20 -6.61 2.26
N ASP A 19 -20.02 -7.66 2.34
CA ASP A 19 -19.95 -8.79 1.40
C ASP A 19 -20.12 -8.34 -0.05
N GLY A 20 -21.05 -7.39 -0.29
CA GLY A 20 -21.28 -6.81 -1.60
C GLY A 20 -20.08 -6.06 -2.18
N TRP A 21 -19.11 -5.64 -1.37
CA TRP A 21 -17.93 -4.92 -1.86
C TRP A 21 -16.93 -5.82 -2.57
N LEU A 22 -17.01 -7.15 -2.37
CA LEU A 22 -16.14 -8.11 -3.02
C LEU A 22 -16.26 -8.07 -4.55
N ILE A 23 -17.43 -7.68 -5.08
CA ILE A 23 -17.66 -7.59 -6.53
C ILE A 23 -16.77 -6.54 -7.19
N TYR A 24 -16.37 -5.49 -6.45
CA TYR A 24 -15.54 -4.38 -6.96
C TYR A 24 -14.04 -4.61 -6.78
N ARG A 25 -13.64 -5.72 -6.12
CA ARG A 25 -12.24 -5.95 -5.73
C ARG A 25 -11.32 -5.99 -6.94
N LYS A 26 -11.79 -6.53 -8.07
CA LYS A 26 -11.04 -6.64 -9.31
C LYS A 26 -10.81 -5.26 -9.92
N GLU A 27 -11.87 -4.47 -10.05
CA GLU A 27 -11.87 -3.14 -10.68
C GLU A 27 -10.98 -2.19 -9.89
N ILE A 28 -11.10 -2.18 -8.56
CA ILE A 28 -10.22 -1.39 -7.68
C ILE A 28 -8.76 -1.84 -7.83
N GLY A 29 -8.50 -3.14 -8.00
CA GLY A 29 -7.16 -3.68 -8.26
C GLY A 29 -6.56 -3.20 -9.57
N ILE A 30 -7.34 -3.18 -10.64
CA ILE A 30 -6.92 -2.66 -11.95
C ILE A 30 -6.64 -1.16 -11.85
N VAL A 31 -7.51 -0.39 -11.18
CA VAL A 31 -7.29 1.04 -10.93
C VAL A 31 -6.00 1.27 -10.13
N ALA A 32 -5.72 0.43 -9.13
CA ALA A 32 -4.47 0.50 -8.37
C ALA A 32 -3.24 0.31 -9.27
N PHE A 33 -3.29 -0.65 -10.22
CA PHE A 33 -2.23 -0.84 -11.21
C PHE A 33 -2.09 0.37 -12.14
N VAL A 34 -3.19 0.93 -12.66
CA VAL A 34 -3.13 2.12 -13.54
C VAL A 34 -2.47 3.29 -12.84
N PHE A 35 -2.82 3.57 -11.58
CA PHE A 35 -2.15 4.62 -10.80
C PHE A 35 -0.67 4.31 -10.53
N ALA A 36 -0.33 3.05 -10.25
CA ALA A 36 1.07 2.65 -10.05
C ALA A 36 1.90 2.80 -11.34
N LEU A 37 1.32 2.45 -12.50
CA LEU A 37 1.94 2.61 -13.80
C LEU A 37 2.15 4.09 -14.12
N ALA A 38 1.12 4.92 -13.96
CA ALA A 38 1.23 6.36 -14.16
C ALA A 38 2.30 6.97 -13.24
N HIS A 39 2.34 6.56 -11.97
CA HIS A 39 3.37 6.97 -11.02
C HIS A 39 4.78 6.58 -11.49
N GLY A 40 4.96 5.35 -11.96
CA GLY A 40 6.23 4.88 -12.53
C GLY A 40 6.65 5.72 -13.75
N VAL A 41 5.76 5.86 -14.74
CA VAL A 41 6.01 6.65 -15.96
C VAL A 41 6.40 8.08 -15.63
N VAL A 42 5.61 8.78 -14.80
CA VAL A 42 5.90 10.17 -14.40
C VAL A 42 7.23 10.27 -13.68
N SER A 43 7.57 9.30 -12.82
CA SER A 43 8.84 9.30 -12.10
C SER A 43 10.05 9.21 -13.05
N PHE A 44 9.90 8.55 -14.20
CA PHE A 44 10.95 8.44 -15.23
C PHE A 44 11.03 9.65 -16.17
N LEU A 45 9.97 10.45 -16.29
CA LEU A 45 10.00 11.68 -17.08
C LEU A 45 10.73 12.84 -16.37
N ILE A 46 11.12 12.66 -15.10
CA ILE A 46 11.84 13.68 -14.36
C ILE A 46 13.31 13.69 -14.81
N PRO A 47 13.85 14.82 -15.33
CA PRO A 47 15.15 14.88 -16.02
C PRO A 47 16.36 14.34 -15.25
N GLN A 48 16.27 14.29 -13.93
CA GLN A 48 17.32 13.80 -13.03
C GLN A 48 17.43 12.27 -12.97
N PHE A 49 16.60 11.51 -13.69
CA PHE A 49 16.60 10.05 -13.64
C PHE A 49 17.19 9.42 -14.91
N ASN A 50 18.45 8.95 -14.83
CA ASN A 50 19.06 8.13 -15.89
C ASN A 50 19.01 6.64 -15.52
N LEU A 51 18.07 5.91 -16.13
CA LEU A 51 17.81 4.48 -15.93
C LEU A 51 19.02 3.57 -16.19
N PHE A 52 19.90 3.97 -17.09
CA PHE A 52 21.05 3.15 -17.51
C PHE A 52 22.34 3.54 -16.78
N SER A 53 22.26 4.45 -15.80
CA SER A 53 23.39 4.75 -14.94
C SER A 53 23.64 3.62 -13.93
N TRP A 54 24.91 3.39 -13.59
CA TRP A 54 25.28 2.48 -12.51
C TRP A 54 24.61 2.83 -11.17
N ALA A 55 24.43 4.12 -10.91
CA ALA A 55 23.72 4.60 -9.72
C ALA A 55 22.24 4.16 -9.69
N ALA A 56 21.55 4.18 -10.83
CA ALA A 56 20.18 3.68 -10.93
C ALA A 56 20.11 2.15 -10.76
N LEU A 57 21.05 1.41 -11.37
CA LEU A 57 21.13 -0.04 -11.24
C LEU A 57 21.46 -0.50 -9.80
N ALA A 58 22.23 0.29 -9.06
CA ALA A 58 22.52 0.03 -7.65
C ALA A 58 21.41 0.49 -6.69
N ASN A 59 20.39 1.22 -7.18
CA ASN A 59 19.35 1.78 -6.34
C ASN A 59 18.29 0.72 -5.98
N VAL A 60 18.41 0.13 -4.80
CA VAL A 60 17.46 -0.85 -4.25
C VAL A 60 16.01 -0.34 -4.31
N ASN A 61 15.79 0.95 -4.07
CA ASN A 61 14.46 1.50 -4.05
C ASN A 61 13.78 1.50 -5.43
N LEU A 62 14.56 1.71 -6.50
CA LEU A 62 14.06 1.57 -7.88
C LEU A 62 13.60 0.14 -8.15
N TRP A 63 14.38 -0.86 -7.73
CA TRP A 63 14.03 -2.27 -7.91
C TRP A 63 12.80 -2.70 -7.13
N LEU A 64 12.61 -2.20 -5.90
CA LEU A 64 11.42 -2.49 -5.11
C LEU A 64 10.15 -1.96 -5.79
N GLY A 65 10.18 -0.71 -6.27
CA GLY A 65 9.06 -0.10 -7.00
C GLY A 65 8.79 -0.81 -8.33
N GLY A 66 9.86 -1.12 -9.08
CA GLY A 66 9.77 -1.83 -10.35
C GLY A 66 9.22 -3.26 -10.20
N LEU A 67 9.72 -4.03 -9.23
CA LEU A 67 9.24 -5.38 -8.96
C LEU A 67 7.77 -5.38 -8.51
N ALA A 68 7.38 -4.43 -7.65
CA ALA A 68 5.98 -4.27 -7.26
C ALA A 68 5.09 -3.97 -8.48
N LEU A 69 5.53 -3.08 -9.38
CA LEU A 69 4.81 -2.75 -10.60
C LEU A 69 4.68 -3.96 -11.54
N LEU A 70 5.73 -4.76 -11.71
CA LEU A 70 5.70 -5.99 -12.50
C LEU A 70 4.73 -7.01 -11.93
N ILE A 71 4.70 -7.19 -10.60
CA ILE A 71 3.73 -8.07 -9.95
C ILE A 71 2.31 -7.55 -10.20
N LEU A 72 2.05 -6.24 -10.03
CA LEU A 72 0.72 -5.67 -10.28
C LEU A 72 0.29 -5.80 -11.74
N LEU A 73 1.21 -5.64 -12.69
CA LEU A 73 0.97 -5.90 -14.11
C LEU A 73 0.55 -7.36 -14.32
N PHE A 74 1.33 -8.31 -13.79
CA PHE A 74 1.03 -9.73 -13.88
C PHE A 74 -0.36 -10.05 -13.33
N LEU A 75 -0.69 -9.57 -12.13
CA LEU A 75 -2.01 -9.77 -11.51
C LEU A 75 -3.16 -9.16 -12.31
N THR A 76 -2.93 -7.99 -12.90
CA THR A 76 -3.90 -7.31 -13.78
C THR A 76 -4.17 -8.14 -15.03
N VAL A 77 -3.12 -8.64 -15.69
CA VAL A 77 -3.24 -9.50 -16.88
C VAL A 77 -4.03 -10.76 -16.57
N ILE A 78 -3.73 -11.44 -15.46
CA ILE A 78 -4.43 -12.69 -15.08
C ILE A 78 -5.78 -12.46 -14.38
N SER A 79 -6.32 -11.24 -14.34
CA SER A 79 -7.61 -10.95 -13.67
C SER A 79 -8.86 -11.39 -14.45
N GLY A 80 -8.69 -11.88 -15.68
CA GLY A 80 -9.78 -12.33 -16.56
C GLY A 80 -10.16 -13.81 -16.40
N ASN A 81 -11.36 -14.16 -16.87
CA ASN A 81 -11.88 -15.54 -16.82
C ASN A 81 -11.01 -16.53 -17.61
N TRP A 82 -10.32 -16.07 -18.66
CA TRP A 82 -9.38 -16.87 -19.44
C TRP A 82 -8.27 -17.48 -18.55
N ALA A 83 -7.79 -16.73 -17.55
CA ALA A 83 -6.73 -17.20 -16.66
C ALA A 83 -7.26 -18.25 -15.69
N ILE A 84 -8.51 -18.11 -15.24
CA ILE A 84 -9.19 -19.12 -14.41
C ILE A 84 -9.33 -20.43 -15.19
N GLN A 85 -9.73 -20.36 -16.47
CA GLN A 85 -9.85 -21.53 -17.34
C GLN A 85 -8.50 -22.20 -17.61
N LYS A 86 -7.42 -21.41 -17.74
CA LYS A 86 -6.07 -21.93 -18.04
C LYS A 86 -5.37 -22.54 -16.82
N PHE A 87 -5.44 -21.89 -15.66
CA PHE A 87 -4.67 -22.29 -14.47
C PHE A 87 -5.50 -23.06 -13.44
N GLY A 88 -6.82 -23.03 -13.56
CA GLY A 88 -7.75 -23.47 -12.52
C GLY A 88 -7.95 -22.41 -11.44
N GLY A 89 -9.14 -22.42 -10.82
CA GLY A 89 -9.53 -21.42 -9.84
C GLY A 89 -8.62 -21.34 -8.61
N GLN A 90 -8.10 -22.49 -8.14
CA GLN A 90 -7.24 -22.53 -6.95
C GLN A 90 -5.90 -21.82 -7.17
N LYS A 91 -5.21 -22.10 -8.29
CA LYS A 91 -3.92 -21.44 -8.62
C LYS A 91 -4.13 -19.97 -8.92
N TRP A 92 -5.18 -19.63 -9.67
CA TRP A 92 -5.55 -18.24 -9.93
C TRP A 92 -5.78 -17.47 -8.64
N TRP A 93 -6.56 -18.02 -7.71
CA TRP A 93 -6.83 -17.41 -6.42
C TRP A 93 -5.56 -17.25 -5.59
N PHE A 94 -4.67 -18.26 -5.60
CA PHE A 94 -3.37 -18.19 -4.93
C PHE A 94 -2.55 -17.00 -5.45
N PHE A 95 -2.40 -16.86 -6.77
CA PHE A 95 -1.66 -15.75 -7.37
C PHE A 95 -2.27 -14.39 -7.01
N GLN A 96 -3.58 -14.23 -7.17
CA GLN A 96 -4.26 -12.97 -6.85
C GLN A 96 -4.13 -12.59 -5.37
N GLN A 97 -4.30 -13.57 -4.46
CA GLN A 97 -4.29 -13.32 -3.03
C GLN A 97 -2.87 -13.04 -2.50
N TRP A 98 -1.90 -13.87 -2.88
CA TRP A 98 -0.53 -13.75 -2.36
C TRP A 98 0.29 -12.74 -3.13
N GLY A 99 0.11 -12.63 -4.44
CA GLY A 99 0.77 -11.61 -5.25
C GLY A 99 0.40 -10.20 -4.79
N ALA A 100 -0.88 -9.93 -4.48
CA ALA A 100 -1.29 -8.61 -4.01
C ALA A 100 -0.68 -8.27 -2.65
N ARG A 101 -0.54 -9.25 -1.74
CA ARG A 101 0.14 -9.07 -0.45
C ARG A 101 1.63 -8.79 -0.65
N LEU A 102 2.30 -9.56 -1.51
CA LEU A 102 3.71 -9.37 -1.83
C LEU A 102 3.96 -7.98 -2.44
N ALA A 103 3.13 -7.57 -3.41
CA ALA A 103 3.19 -6.23 -3.99
C ALA A 103 3.01 -5.14 -2.92
N LEU A 104 2.07 -5.30 -1.98
CA LEU A 104 1.89 -4.34 -0.89
C LEU A 104 3.14 -4.23 0.00
N ILE A 105 3.76 -5.36 0.36
CA ILE A 105 4.98 -5.38 1.18
C ILE A 105 6.12 -4.67 0.45
N LEU A 106 6.32 -4.95 -0.84
CA LEU A 106 7.33 -4.29 -1.66
C LEU A 106 7.10 -2.77 -1.76
N VAL A 107 5.84 -2.34 -1.97
CA VAL A 107 5.47 -0.92 -2.00
C VAL A 107 5.71 -0.25 -0.65
N LEU A 108 5.35 -0.90 0.46
CA LEU A 108 5.61 -0.37 1.80
C LEU A 108 7.11 -0.19 2.02
N TYR A 109 7.92 -1.17 1.64
CA TYR A 109 9.37 -1.09 1.79
C TYR A 109 9.98 0.00 0.89
N HIS A 110 9.51 0.12 -0.35
CA HIS A 110 9.86 1.21 -1.27
C HIS A 110 9.57 2.59 -0.66
N VAL A 111 8.35 2.80 -0.15
CA VAL A 111 7.98 4.09 0.47
C VAL A 111 8.77 4.33 1.75
N PHE A 112 8.96 3.32 2.60
CA PHE A 112 9.69 3.43 3.85
C PHE A 112 11.14 3.88 3.61
N LEU A 113 11.89 3.20 2.73
CA LEU A 113 13.27 3.57 2.42
C LEU A 113 13.40 5.00 1.88
N MET A 114 12.43 5.46 1.09
CA MET A 114 12.44 6.82 0.56
C MET A 114 12.08 7.90 1.57
N LYS A 115 11.17 7.61 2.49
CA LYS A 115 10.46 8.64 3.25
C LYS A 115 10.71 8.61 4.74
N TYR A 116 11.21 7.50 5.29
CA TYR A 116 11.47 7.36 6.72
C TYR A 116 12.34 8.50 7.28
N GLY A 117 13.46 8.81 6.63
CA GLY A 117 14.32 9.91 7.06
C GLY A 117 13.59 11.25 7.12
N GLY A 118 12.75 11.54 6.13
CA GLY A 118 11.94 12.77 6.11
C GLY A 118 10.80 12.77 7.14
N TRP A 119 10.23 11.61 7.49
CA TRP A 119 9.25 11.52 8.56
C TRP A 119 9.89 11.74 9.92
N ALA A 120 11.03 11.08 10.18
CA ALA A 120 11.77 11.22 11.42
C ALA A 120 12.24 12.67 11.63
N ASP A 121 12.83 13.27 10.60
CA ASP A 121 13.24 14.68 10.61
C ASP A 121 12.05 15.61 10.91
N TRP A 122 10.91 15.35 10.25
CA TRP A 122 9.70 16.15 10.48
C TRP A 122 9.17 16.03 11.92
N PHE A 123 9.21 14.85 12.54
CA PHE A 123 8.81 14.67 13.95
C PHE A 123 9.79 15.29 14.95
N ILE A 124 11.06 15.47 14.59
CA ILE A 124 12.08 16.04 15.49
C ILE A 124 12.16 17.56 15.33
N HIS A 125 12.18 18.05 14.10
CA HIS A 125 12.50 19.44 13.77
C HIS A 125 11.32 20.23 13.18
N GLY A 126 10.23 19.55 12.81
CA GLY A 126 9.12 20.14 12.08
C GLY A 126 9.35 20.16 10.56
N GLY A 127 8.36 20.63 9.82
CA GLY A 127 8.48 20.77 8.38
C GLY A 127 9.41 21.92 7.97
N SER A 128 10.04 21.77 6.82
CA SER A 128 10.85 22.83 6.22
C SER A 128 10.07 24.15 6.11
N LYS A 129 10.70 25.27 6.49
CA LYS A 129 10.13 26.62 6.37
C LYS A 129 9.77 27.02 4.92
N THR A 130 10.27 26.28 3.93
CA THR A 130 9.93 26.47 2.52
C THR A 130 8.56 25.88 2.13
N LEU A 131 7.95 25.06 2.99
CA LEU A 131 6.63 24.49 2.75
C LEU A 131 5.54 25.50 3.13
N ALA A 132 4.44 25.53 2.37
CA ALA A 132 3.29 26.38 2.69
C ALA A 132 2.62 26.03 4.04
N ARG A 133 2.72 24.76 4.46
CA ARG A 133 2.15 24.25 5.72
C ARG A 133 3.10 23.25 6.38
N PRO A 134 4.20 23.72 7.00
CA PRO A 134 5.24 22.84 7.54
C PRO A 134 4.78 22.03 8.77
N TYR A 135 3.78 22.54 9.48
CA TYR A 135 3.19 21.90 10.66
C TYR A 135 2.28 20.72 10.33
N LEU A 136 1.87 20.55 9.06
CA LEU A 136 1.04 19.41 8.65
C LEU A 136 1.90 18.18 8.35
N PRO A 137 1.39 16.96 8.65
CA PRO A 137 2.13 15.75 8.35
C PRO A 137 2.38 15.59 6.85
N PRO A 138 3.53 15.02 6.45
CA PRO A 138 3.80 14.73 5.05
C PRO A 138 2.72 13.83 4.45
N LEU A 139 2.29 14.13 3.22
CA LEU A 139 1.25 13.34 2.52
C LEU A 139 1.62 11.84 2.41
N SER A 140 2.92 11.53 2.34
CA SER A 140 3.41 10.15 2.33
C SER A 140 3.14 9.40 3.63
N LEU A 141 3.08 10.08 4.78
CA LEU A 141 2.72 9.48 6.06
C LEU A 141 1.22 9.09 6.06
N PHE A 142 0.36 9.95 5.47
CA PHE A 142 -1.07 9.67 5.29
C PHE A 142 -1.37 8.48 4.38
N SER A 143 -0.53 8.20 3.40
CA SER A 143 -0.70 7.00 2.57
C SER A 143 -0.07 5.76 3.21
N PHE A 144 1.00 5.91 3.99
CA PHE A 144 1.74 4.82 4.61
C PHE A 144 1.00 4.22 5.82
N LEU A 145 0.51 5.04 6.74
CA LEU A 145 -0.13 4.55 7.97
C LEU A 145 -1.37 3.66 7.72
N PRO A 146 -2.30 3.99 6.79
CA PRO A 146 -3.41 3.11 6.46
C PRO A 146 -2.96 1.80 5.81
N ALA A 147 -1.87 1.82 5.03
CA ALA A 147 -1.33 0.61 4.42
C ALA A 147 -0.71 -0.31 5.48
N ILE A 148 -0.01 0.24 6.49
CA ILE A 148 0.46 -0.52 7.66
C ILE A 148 -0.71 -1.08 8.46
N PHE A 149 -1.75 -0.28 8.72
CA PHE A 149 -2.98 -0.76 9.34
C PHE A 149 -3.54 -1.99 8.62
N VAL A 150 -3.63 -1.95 7.27
CA VAL A 150 -4.09 -3.11 6.49
C VAL A 150 -3.21 -4.34 6.71
N VAL A 151 -1.88 -4.19 6.74
CA VAL A 151 -0.96 -5.31 7.02
C VAL A 151 -1.21 -5.89 8.40
N VAL A 152 -1.31 -5.06 9.44
CA VAL A 152 -1.56 -5.51 10.82
C VAL A 152 -2.88 -6.27 10.92
N VAL A 153 -3.96 -5.73 10.35
CA VAL A 153 -5.26 -6.40 10.34
C VAL A 153 -5.22 -7.71 9.56
N ARG A 154 -4.43 -7.80 8.49
CA ARG A 154 -4.23 -9.06 7.74
C ARG A 154 -3.57 -10.15 8.58
N LEU A 155 -2.71 -9.80 9.54
CA LEU A 155 -2.18 -10.78 10.50
C LEU A 155 -3.28 -11.38 11.37
N GLY A 156 -4.38 -10.64 11.59
CA GLY A 156 -5.58 -11.14 12.26
C GLY A 156 -6.27 -12.30 11.55
N GLU A 157 -6.04 -12.50 10.25
CA GLU A 157 -6.61 -13.64 9.51
C GLU A 157 -6.13 -15.00 10.05
N PHE A 158 -4.93 -15.05 10.63
CA PHE A 158 -4.33 -16.28 11.17
C PHE A 158 -4.95 -16.74 12.50
N PHE A 159 -5.66 -15.84 13.20
CA PHE A 159 -6.24 -16.11 14.52
C PHE A 159 -7.77 -16.29 14.50
N GLY A 160 -8.37 -16.30 13.30
CA GLY A 160 -9.81 -16.46 13.10
C GLY A 160 -10.62 -15.17 13.26
N PRO A 161 -11.92 -15.20 12.93
CA PRO A 161 -12.73 -13.99 12.74
C PRO A 161 -13.03 -13.20 14.03
N LYS A 162 -13.15 -13.88 15.19
CA LYS A 162 -13.39 -13.20 16.48
C LYS A 162 -12.18 -12.37 16.90
N ILE A 163 -10.99 -12.97 16.92
CA ILE A 163 -9.74 -12.28 17.26
C ILE A 163 -9.39 -11.24 16.19
N GLY A 164 -9.61 -11.57 14.90
CA GLY A 164 -9.41 -10.63 13.79
C GLY A 164 -10.21 -9.33 13.92
N LYS A 165 -11.45 -9.39 14.42
CA LYS A 165 -12.24 -8.18 14.74
C LYS A 165 -11.63 -7.33 15.84
N VAL A 166 -11.13 -7.97 16.90
CA VAL A 166 -10.46 -7.26 18.00
C VAL A 166 -9.21 -6.55 17.48
N ILE A 167 -8.38 -7.26 16.70
CA ILE A 167 -7.20 -6.68 16.05
C ILE A 167 -7.60 -5.52 15.13
N PHE A 168 -8.70 -5.67 14.36
CA PHE A 168 -9.22 -4.60 13.51
C PHE A 168 -9.52 -3.32 14.30
N PHE A 169 -10.33 -3.40 15.35
CA PHE A 169 -10.71 -2.22 16.13
C PHE A 169 -9.55 -1.62 16.93
N ALA A 170 -8.69 -2.47 17.51
CA ALA A 170 -7.48 -2.01 18.20
C ALA A 170 -6.55 -1.26 17.24
N SER A 171 -6.27 -1.84 16.06
CA SER A 171 -5.41 -1.22 15.05
C SER A 171 -6.02 0.05 14.46
N LEU A 172 -7.35 0.11 14.31
CA LEU A 172 -8.06 1.30 13.87
C LEU A 172 -7.94 2.44 14.90
N SER A 173 -8.06 2.11 16.18
CA SER A 173 -7.90 3.07 17.28
C SER A 173 -6.46 3.60 17.33
N LEU A 174 -5.46 2.71 17.15
CA LEU A 174 -4.05 3.10 17.05
C LEU A 174 -3.79 3.97 15.83
N LEU A 175 -4.40 3.67 14.67
CA LEU A 175 -4.28 4.51 13.47
C LEU A 175 -4.87 5.90 13.71
N ALA A 176 -6.05 5.99 14.33
CA ALA A 176 -6.68 7.26 14.68
C ALA A 176 -5.81 8.07 15.66
N ALA A 177 -5.27 7.43 16.70
CA ALA A 177 -4.35 8.04 17.63
C ALA A 177 -3.06 8.53 16.94
N ALA A 178 -2.48 7.72 16.05
CA ALA A 178 -1.29 8.09 15.29
C ALA A 178 -1.53 9.34 14.42
N TYR A 179 -2.71 9.45 13.79
CA TYR A 179 -3.09 10.66 13.07
C TYR A 179 -3.28 11.85 14.00
N LEU A 180 -4.02 11.69 15.09
CA LEU A 180 -4.26 12.75 16.05
C LEU A 180 -2.93 13.32 16.57
N ILE A 181 -2.01 12.43 16.98
CA ILE A 181 -0.65 12.81 17.39
C ILE A 181 0.04 13.53 16.24
N SER A 182 0.02 12.99 15.02
CA SER A 182 0.66 13.65 13.86
C SER A 182 0.06 15.03 13.55
N PHE A 183 -1.21 15.32 13.83
CA PHE A 183 -1.75 16.67 13.61
C PHE A 183 -1.52 17.63 14.77
N LEU A 184 -1.36 17.11 15.98
CA LEU A 184 -1.30 17.90 17.21
C LEU A 184 0.10 17.96 17.84
N TRP A 185 1.09 17.21 17.33
CA TRP A 185 2.40 17.11 17.97
C TRP A 185 3.12 18.45 18.10
N TRP A 186 2.85 19.41 17.22
CA TRP A 186 3.43 20.76 17.26
C TRP A 186 2.84 21.66 18.37
N LEU A 187 1.76 21.22 19.03
CA LEU A 187 1.14 21.91 20.16
C LEU A 187 1.77 21.50 21.51
N VAL A 188 2.63 20.48 21.51
CA VAL A 188 3.34 19.95 22.67
C VAL A 188 4.76 20.51 22.68
#